data_AF-A0A3R7EHI2-F1
#
_entry.id   AF-A0A3R7EHI2-F1
#
_cell.length_a   1.000
_cell.length_b   1.000
_cell.length_c   1.000
_cell.angle_alpha   90.00
_cell.angle_beta   90.00
_cell.angle_gamma   90.00
#
_symmetry.space_group_name_H-M   'P 1'
#
loop_
_entity.id
_entity.type
_entity.pdbx_description
1 polymer ?
#
loop_
_entity_poly.entity_id
_entity_poly.type
_entity_poly.pdbx_seq_one_letter_code
_entity_poly.pdbx_strand_id
1 'polypeptide(L)'
;MEFLILSPSLPHQREREKIIMEAVIEAAEDMGVTRITRRRCNVLSAGVYLISNRRKRLLYNDWGKRWDAERICKHIISSLNRTGESDGGKNLILMIS
;
A
#
# COMPACT_ATOMS: atom_id res chain seq x y z
N MET A 1 -8.23 -4.60 11.56
CA MET A 1 -7.58 -3.88 10.44
C MET A 1 -6.41 -4.72 9.97
N GLU A 2 -6.13 -4.81 8.67
CA GLU A 2 -4.95 -5.53 8.16
C GLU A 2 -4.29 -4.76 7.02
N PHE A 3 -2.97 -4.86 6.92
CA PHE A 3 -2.25 -4.49 5.71
C PHE A 3 -2.34 -5.62 4.69
N LEU A 4 -2.54 -5.26 3.42
CA LEU A 4 -2.48 -6.17 2.29
C LEU A 4 -1.45 -5.65 1.29
N ILE A 5 -0.41 -6.45 1.03
CA ILE A 5 0.56 -6.19 -0.03
C ILE A 5 0.21 -7.06 -1.22
N LEU A 6 -0.12 -6.43 -2.34
CA LEU A 6 -0.24 -7.08 -3.64
C LEU A 6 1.03 -6.86 -4.43
N SER A 7 1.81 -7.91 -4.66
CA SER A 7 3.09 -7.85 -5.36
C SER A 7 2.99 -8.49 -6.75
N PRO A 8 3.72 -7.98 -7.75
CA PRO A 8 3.84 -8.62 -9.05
C PRO A 8 4.38 -10.04 -8.91
N SER A 9 3.97 -10.93 -9.82
CA SER A 9 4.50 -12.30 -9.87
C SER A 9 5.90 -12.38 -10.51
N LEU A 10 6.44 -11.23 -10.96
CA LEU A 10 7.68 -11.14 -11.74
C LEU A 10 8.94 -11.22 -10.83
N PRO A 11 9.93 -12.07 -11.13
CA PRO A 11 11.07 -12.32 -10.24
C PRO A 11 11.99 -11.11 -9.98
N HIS A 12 12.09 -10.17 -10.92
CA HIS A 12 13.04 -9.05 -10.86
C HIS A 12 12.67 -7.98 -9.82
N GLN A 13 11.51 -8.08 -9.16
CA GLN A 13 11.06 -7.10 -8.16
C GLN A 13 11.31 -7.53 -6.71
N ARG A 14 11.98 -8.67 -6.46
CA ARG A 14 12.17 -9.21 -5.10
C ARG A 14 12.91 -8.26 -4.15
N GLU A 15 13.92 -7.53 -4.62
CA GLU A 15 14.66 -6.59 -3.78
C GLU A 15 13.80 -5.37 -3.44
N ARG A 16 13.05 -4.87 -4.43
CA ARG A 16 12.08 -3.79 -4.22
C ARG A 16 10.97 -4.21 -3.25
N GLU A 17 10.50 -5.45 -3.34
CA GLU A 17 9.51 -6.02 -2.42
C GLU A 17 10.00 -5.99 -0.97
N LYS A 18 11.29 -6.23 -0.70
CA LYS A 18 11.85 -6.18 0.67
C LYS A 18 11.74 -4.79 1.26
N ILE A 19 12.15 -3.77 0.51
CA ILE A 19 12.06 -2.36 0.92
C ILE A 19 10.60 -1.97 1.25
N ILE A 20 9.65 -2.43 0.42
CA ILE A 20 8.22 -2.20 0.65
C ILE A 20 7.74 -2.95 1.90
N MET A 21 8.17 -4.20 2.10
CA MET A 21 7.79 -4.98 3.28
C MET A 21 8.32 -4.36 4.58
N GLU A 22 9.57 -3.92 4.60
CA GLU A 22 10.17 -3.20 5.75
C GLU A 22 9.33 -1.98 6.12
N ALA A 23 9.01 -1.14 5.13
CA ALA A 23 8.16 0.03 5.33
C ALA A 23 6.75 -0.29 5.86
N VAL A 24 6.17 -1.42 5.42
CA VAL A 24 4.84 -1.84 5.88
C VAL A 24 4.88 -2.40 7.29
N ILE A 25 5.96 -3.09 7.68
CA ILE A 25 6.15 -3.58 9.05
C ILE A 25 6.27 -2.39 10.00
N GLU A 26 7.14 -1.42 9.69
CA GLU A 26 7.32 -0.22 10.50
C GLU A 26 6.00 0.58 10.65
N ALA A 27 5.28 0.80 9.54
CA ALA A 27 3.98 1.45 9.58
C ALA A 27 2.93 0.64 10.38
N ALA A 28 3.00 -0.69 10.36
CA ALA A 28 2.08 -1.53 11.12
C ALA A 28 2.34 -1.47 12.63
N GLU A 29 3.62 -1.42 13.04
CA GLU A 29 4.03 -1.23 14.43
C GLU A 29 3.55 0.13 14.95
N ASP A 30 3.83 1.22 14.23
CA ASP A 30 3.40 2.58 14.58
C ASP A 30 1.88 2.71 14.73
N MET A 31 1.13 1.93 13.95
CA MET A 31 -0.34 1.98 13.92
C MET A 31 -1.02 0.93 14.81
N GLY A 32 -0.27 0.03 15.45
CA GLY A 32 -0.84 -1.10 16.19
C GLY A 32 -1.63 -2.09 15.33
N VAL A 33 -1.29 -2.23 14.05
CA VAL A 33 -1.91 -3.19 13.13
C VAL A 33 -1.17 -4.52 13.21
N THR A 34 -1.83 -5.57 13.69
CA THR A 34 -1.18 -6.86 14.00
C THR A 34 -1.14 -7.85 12.84
N ARG A 35 -1.73 -7.51 11.69
CA ARG A 35 -1.86 -8.44 10.56
C ARG A 35 -1.40 -7.80 9.25
N ILE A 36 -0.44 -8.48 8.62
CA ILE A 36 0.06 -8.15 7.28
C ILE A 36 -0.11 -9.38 6.40
N THR A 37 -0.92 -9.25 5.34
CA THR A 37 -1.12 -10.30 4.33
C THR A 37 -0.35 -9.93 3.07
N ARG A 38 0.47 -10.84 2.54
CA ARG A 38 1.11 -10.66 1.22
C ARG A 38 0.52 -11.63 0.20
N ARG A 39 0.23 -11.15 -1.01
CA ARG A 39 -0.21 -11.98 -2.14
C ARG A 39 0.55 -11.61 -3.40
N ARG A 40 1.01 -12.63 -4.14
CA ARG A 40 1.50 -12.45 -5.50
C ARG A 40 0.34 -12.51 -6.48
N CYS A 41 0.29 -11.55 -7.39
CA CYS A 41 -0.80 -11.39 -8.35
C CYS A 41 -0.25 -10.91 -9.71
N ASN A 42 -1.11 -10.93 -10.74
CA ASN A 42 -0.81 -10.32 -12.04
C ASN A 42 -1.06 -8.82 -11.97
N VAL A 43 -0.20 -8.11 -11.23
CA VAL A 43 -0.19 -6.66 -11.11
C VAL A 43 1.11 -6.10 -11.69
N LEU A 44 1.05 -4.89 -12.25
CA LEU A 44 2.20 -4.23 -12.88
C LEU A 44 3.22 -3.71 -11.86
N SER A 45 2.76 -3.37 -10.66
CA SER A 45 3.57 -2.83 -9.57
C SER A 45 3.05 -3.30 -8.22
N ALA A 46 3.93 -3.26 -7.21
CA ALA A 46 3.53 -3.57 -5.85
C ALA A 46 2.62 -2.47 -5.28
N GLY A 47 1.51 -2.86 -4.68
CA GLY A 47 0.56 -1.98 -4.01
C GLY A 47 0.34 -2.38 -2.56
N VAL A 48 0.37 -1.39 -1.67
CA VAL A 48 0.08 -1.54 -0.24
C VAL A 48 -1.31 -0.99 0.03
N TYR A 49 -2.14 -1.82 0.64
CA TYR A 49 -3.51 -1.51 0.99
C TYR A 49 -3.74 -1.67 2.47
N LEU A 50 -4.73 -0.95 2.97
CA LEU A 50 -5.32 -1.17 4.28
C LEU A 50 -6.74 -1.73 4.11
N ILE A 51 -7.04 -2.79 4.83
CA ILE A 51 -8.36 -3.40 4.90
C ILE A 51 -8.95 -3.09 6.27
N SER A 52 -10.06 -2.37 6.27
CA SER A 52 -10.83 -2.04 7.47
C SER A 52 -12.32 -2.05 7.14
N ASN A 53 -13.16 -2.65 7.98
CA ASN A 53 -14.62 -2.67 7.83
C ASN A 53 -15.11 -3.03 6.41
N ARG A 54 -14.54 -4.10 5.83
CA ARG A 54 -14.80 -4.57 4.45
C ARG A 54 -14.44 -3.59 3.32
N ARG A 55 -13.82 -2.45 3.64
CA ARG A 55 -13.27 -1.51 2.67
C ARG A 55 -11.78 -1.81 2.49
N LYS A 56 -11.36 -1.81 1.23
CA LYS A 56 -9.95 -1.90 0.83
C LYS A 56 -9.52 -0.54 0.30
N ARG A 57 -8.46 0.03 0.87
CA ARG A 57 -7.94 1.34 0.48
C ARG A 57 -6.48 1.23 0.07
N LEU A 58 -6.11 1.85 -1.05
CA LEU A 58 -4.72 1.97 -1.49
C LEU A 58 -4.01 3.06 -0.67
N LEU A 59 -2.86 2.73 -0.09
CA LEU A 59 -2.01 3.68 0.67
C LEU A 59 -0.70 3.98 -0.04
N TYR A 60 -0.17 3.02 -0.79
CA TYR A 60 1.05 3.20 -1.55
C TYR A 60 1.02 2.32 -2.81
N ASN A 61 1.52 2.86 -3.92
CA ASN A 61 1.77 2.09 -5.13
C ASN A 61 3.18 2.42 -5.62
N ASP A 62 3.99 1.39 -5.82
CA ASP A 62 5.40 1.54 -6.14
C ASP A 62 5.62 2.24 -7.48
N TRP A 63 4.96 1.80 -8.55
CA TRP A 63 5.10 2.36 -9.91
C TRP A 63 6.56 2.72 -10.30
N GLY A 64 7.54 1.92 -9.88
CA GLY A 64 8.97 2.15 -10.19
C GLY A 64 9.61 3.33 -9.45
N LYS A 65 8.97 3.86 -8.40
CA LYS A 65 9.60 4.84 -7.50
C LYS A 65 10.86 4.24 -6.88
N ARG A 66 11.90 5.04 -6.70
CA ARG A 66 13.14 4.65 -6.01
C ARG A 66 13.16 5.12 -4.55
N TRP A 67 12.02 5.05 -3.86
CA TRP A 67 11.90 5.50 -2.47
C TRP A 67 12.46 4.44 -1.52
N ASP A 68 13.22 4.84 -0.52
CA ASP A 68 13.62 3.96 0.58
C ASP A 68 12.43 3.56 1.47
N ALA A 69 12.68 2.64 2.41
CA ALA A 69 11.66 2.13 3.32
C ALA A 69 11.07 3.26 4.18
N GLU A 70 11.92 4.14 4.73
CA GLU A 70 11.51 5.26 5.57
C GLU A 70 10.53 6.20 4.86
N ARG A 71 10.83 6.58 3.61
CA ARG A 71 9.95 7.44 2.81
C ARG A 71 8.63 6.75 2.46
N ILE A 72 8.65 5.45 2.20
CA ILE A 72 7.42 4.67 1.99
C ILE A 72 6.59 4.63 3.27
N CYS A 73 7.21 4.35 4.43
CA CYS A 73 6.55 4.30 5.73
C CYS A 73 5.85 5.64 6.05
N LYS A 74 6.58 6.75 5.98
CA LYS A 74 6.03 8.10 6.16
C LYS A 74 4.87 8.39 5.19
N HIS A 75 4.97 7.92 3.95
CA HIS A 75 3.88 8.08 2.98
C HIS A 75 2.63 7.26 3.34
N ILE A 76 2.80 6.02 3.80
CA ILE A 76 1.70 5.15 4.24
C ILE A 76 0.96 5.82 5.41
N ILE A 77 1.69 6.25 6.44
CA ILE A 77 1.13 6.90 7.64
C ILE A 77 0.44 8.21 7.27
N SER A 78 1.09 9.08 6.49
CA SER A 78 0.49 10.36 6.08
C SER A 78 -0.75 10.19 5.20
N SER A 79 -0.79 9.17 4.33
CA SER A 79 -1.97 8.86 3.52
C SER A 79 -3.18 8.52 4.38
N LEU A 80 -2.98 7.91 5.55
CA LEU A 80 -4.04 7.62 6.50
C LEU A 80 -4.52 8.85 7.27
N ASN A 81 -3.59 9.71 7.70
CA ASN A 81 -3.91 10.92 8.45
C ASN A 81 -4.66 11.96 7.60
N ARG A 82 -4.40 12.01 6.28
CA ARG A 82 -5.10 12.89 5.32
C ARG A 82 -6.61 12.63 5.17
N THR A 83 -7.16 11.67 5.89
CA THR A 83 -8.54 11.19 5.73
C THR A 83 -9.46 11.56 6.89
N GLY A 84 -8.99 12.43 7.80
CA GLY A 84 -9.89 13.15 8.70
C GLY A 84 -10.82 14.13 7.97
N GLU A 85 -10.58 14.40 6.67
CA GLU A 85 -11.38 15.33 5.86
C GLU A 85 -11.76 14.70 4.51
N SER A 86 -13.05 14.81 4.16
CA SER A 86 -13.71 14.43 2.90
C SER A 86 -14.22 12.98 2.76
N ASP A 87 -15.39 12.76 3.38
CA ASP A 87 -16.42 11.81 2.91
C ASP A 87 -17.11 12.33 1.63
N GLY A 88 -16.33 12.69 0.61
CA GLY A 88 -16.82 13.38 -0.60
C GLY A 88 -15.92 13.23 -1.82
N GLY A 89 -15.10 12.18 -1.89
CA GLY A 89 -14.23 11.91 -3.03
C GLY A 89 -15.04 11.60 -4.29
N LYS A 90 -15.12 12.57 -5.20
CA LYS A 90 -15.59 12.38 -6.59
C LYS A 90 -14.78 11.25 -7.21
N ASN A 91 -15.38 10.06 -7.32
CA ASN A 91 -14.77 8.94 -8.01
C ASN A 91 -14.59 9.34 -9.48
N LEU A 92 -13.34 9.52 -9.91
CA LEU A 92 -12.99 9.57 -11.32
C LEU A 92 -13.17 8.16 -11.90
N ILE A 93 -14.29 7.94 -12.58
CA ILE A 93 -14.54 6.72 -13.33
C ILE A 93 -13.88 6.89 -14.70
N LEU A 94 -12.72 6.25 -14.89
CA LEU A 94 -12.13 6.11 -16.21
C LEU A 94 -12.76 4.89 -16.89
N MET A 95 -13.58 5.12 -17.91
CA MET A 95 -13.97 4.08 -18.85
C MET A 95 -12.97 4.05 -19.99
N ILE A 96 -12.40 2.87 -20.25
CA ILE A 96 -11.50 2.62 -21.37
C ILE A 96 -12.27 1.70 -22.32
N SER A 97 -12.51 2.17 -23.54
CA SER A 97 -13.18 1.47 -24.64
C SER A 97 -12.20 1.21 -25.77
#